data_AF-A0A0B7HJ48-F1
#
_entry.id   AF-A0A0B7HJ48-F1
#
_cell.length_a   1.000
_cell.length_b   1.000
_cell.length_c   1.000
_cell.angle_alpha   90.00
_cell.angle_beta   90.00
_cell.angle_gamma   90.00
#
_symmetry.space_group_name_H-M   'P 1'
#
loop_
_entity.id
_entity.type
_entity.pdbx_description
1 polymer ?
#
loop_
_entity_poly.entity_id
_entity_poly.type
_entity_poly.pdbx_seq_one_letter_code
_entity_poly.pdbx_strand_id
1 'polypeptide(L)'
;MGFFSSLKGQLGRDTGRFISNKIFGNKHASKYQRVNDTGRSLLGSGTSVKSDGTIKTFVKTRKQAFVERKKAEIQSKKEEEAFARKQVLKLEQNIEKLVAIKIPKQKQGLIDTMYNLSAIISSNSWKDTLEEENKRANDYADIALKKVWAMFTNAQNEISESY
;
A
#
# COMPACT_ATOMS: atom_id res chain seq x y z
N MET A 1 19.24 13.43 23.68
CA MET A 1 18.25 13.68 22.62
C MET A 1 18.81 14.75 21.68
N GLY A 2 18.99 14.50 20.38
CA GLY A 2 19.51 15.57 19.49
C GLY A 2 19.80 15.23 18.02
N PHE A 3 19.87 13.95 17.63
CA PHE A 3 20.22 13.60 16.25
C PHE A 3 19.06 13.80 15.24
N PHE A 4 17.83 13.48 15.63
CA PHE A 4 16.66 13.59 14.73
C PHE A 4 16.16 15.02 14.53
N SER A 5 16.39 15.94 15.48
CA SER A 5 16.02 17.35 15.34
C SER A 5 16.97 18.10 14.40
N SER A 6 18.26 17.76 14.38
CA SER A 6 19.26 18.36 13.48
C SER A 6 19.01 17.95 12.01
N LEU A 7 18.73 16.67 11.76
CA LEU A 7 18.38 16.16 10.43
C LEU A 7 17.10 16.80 9.85
N LYS A 8 16.06 16.98 10.68
CA LYS A 8 14.80 17.59 10.25
C LYS A 8 14.95 19.09 9.96
N GLY A 9 15.78 19.79 10.74
CA GLY A 9 16.13 21.19 10.48
C GLY A 9 16.93 21.38 9.19
N GLN A 10 17.88 20.49 8.92
CA GLN A 10 18.71 20.54 7.72
C GLN A 10 17.93 20.19 6.44
N LEU A 11 17.12 19.12 6.47
CA LEU A 11 16.24 18.74 5.36
C LEU A 11 15.19 19.81 5.07
N GLY A 12 14.61 20.44 6.10
CA GLY A 12 13.67 21.54 5.93
C GLY A 12 14.31 22.77 5.26
N ARG A 13 15.50 23.16 5.71
CA ARG A 13 16.24 24.31 5.16
C ARG A 13 16.66 24.10 3.72
N ASP A 14 17.18 22.92 3.40
CA ASP A 14 17.69 22.62 2.05
C ASP A 14 16.54 22.40 1.06
N THR A 15 15.42 21.82 1.50
CA THR A 15 14.20 21.72 0.69
C THR A 15 13.57 23.10 0.44
N GLY A 16 13.50 23.95 1.48
CA GLY A 16 13.00 25.32 1.35
C GLY A 16 13.83 26.16 0.37
N ARG A 17 15.16 26.04 0.42
CA ARG A 17 16.08 26.73 -0.50
C ARG A 17 15.97 26.23 -1.93
N PHE A 18 15.71 24.94 -2.11
CA PHE A 18 15.54 24.35 -3.44
C PHE A 18 14.21 24.76 -4.09
N ILE A 19 13.12 24.76 -3.31
CA ILE A 19 11.81 25.23 -3.76
C ILE A 19 11.86 26.75 -4.05
N SER A 20 12.48 27.55 -3.18
CA SER A 20 12.59 28.99 -3.38
C SER A 20 13.42 29.36 -4.62
N ASN A 21 14.55 28.68 -4.87
CA ASN A 21 15.34 28.92 -6.07
C ASN A 21 14.62 28.51 -7.35
N LYS A 22 13.76 27.48 -7.29
CA LYS A 22 12.98 27.00 -8.44
C LYS A 22 11.79 27.92 -8.77
N ILE A 23 11.19 28.57 -7.76
CA ILE A 23 10.03 29.46 -7.94
C ILE A 23 10.46 30.91 -8.20
N PHE A 24 11.41 31.45 -7.43
CA PHE A 24 11.76 32.88 -7.45
C PHE A 24 13.02 33.21 -8.25
N GLY A 25 13.74 32.20 -8.72
CA GLY A 25 15.06 32.39 -9.33
C GLY A 25 16.06 33.03 -8.36
N ASN A 26 17.28 33.28 -8.84
CA ASN A 26 18.39 33.76 -8.01
C ASN A 26 18.28 35.27 -7.68
N LYS A 27 17.09 35.74 -7.27
CA LYS A 27 16.77 37.17 -7.09
C LYS A 27 16.98 37.71 -5.66
N HIS A 28 17.33 36.87 -4.68
CA HIS A 28 17.33 37.30 -3.27
C HIS A 28 18.59 36.99 -2.43
N ALA A 29 19.75 36.68 -3.05
CA ALA A 29 20.98 36.49 -2.26
C ALA A 29 22.29 36.86 -2.97
N SER A 30 22.27 37.71 -3.99
CA SER A 30 23.49 38.33 -4.51
C SER A 30 23.79 39.58 -3.68
N LYS A 31 24.81 39.51 -2.82
CA LYS A 31 25.46 40.72 -2.28
C LYS A 31 25.86 41.58 -3.49
N TYR A 32 25.51 42.87 -3.44
CA TYR A 32 25.87 43.84 -4.47
C TYR A 32 27.40 44.00 -4.48
N GLN A 33 28.08 43.42 -5.46
CA GLN A 33 29.52 43.59 -5.67
C GLN A 33 29.69 44.65 -6.76
N ARG A 34 30.17 45.84 -6.38
CA ARG A 34 30.43 46.94 -7.33
C ARG A 34 31.54 46.50 -8.29
N VAL A 35 31.20 46.35 -9.57
CA VAL A 35 32.15 46.21 -10.68
C VAL A 35 32.25 47.55 -11.38
N ASN A 36 33.02 48.46 -10.79
CA ASN A 36 33.70 49.51 -11.55
C ASN A 36 35.16 49.10 -11.55
N ASP A 37 35.60 48.40 -12.60
CA ASP A 37 36.82 48.81 -13.28
C ASP A 37 37.00 48.07 -14.61
N THR A 38 37.06 48.92 -15.64
CA THR A 38 37.78 48.77 -16.90
C THR A 38 37.30 47.70 -17.89
N GLY A 39 36.63 48.20 -18.94
CA GLY A 39 36.38 47.46 -20.17
C GLY A 39 37.67 46.93 -20.79
N ARG A 40 37.86 45.61 -20.69
CA ARG A 40 38.68 44.82 -21.62
C ARG A 40 38.40 43.35 -21.36
N SER A 41 37.70 42.71 -22.30
CA SER A 41 37.74 41.27 -22.62
C SER A 41 36.37 40.77 -23.08
N LEU A 42 35.94 41.21 -24.27
CA LEU A 42 34.92 40.49 -25.05
C LEU A 42 35.49 39.78 -26.28
N LEU A 43 36.82 39.83 -26.50
CA LEU A 43 37.49 39.02 -27.51
C LEU A 43 38.88 38.60 -27.01
N GLY A 44 39.00 37.31 -26.65
CA GLY A 44 40.28 36.59 -26.63
C GLY A 44 40.85 36.21 -25.26
N SER A 45 40.44 35.06 -24.71
CA SER A 45 41.39 33.96 -24.46
C SER A 45 40.61 32.67 -24.17
N GLY A 46 41.06 31.58 -24.77
CA GLY A 46 40.33 30.33 -24.84
C GLY A 46 40.20 29.61 -23.50
N THR A 47 38.96 29.40 -23.08
CA THR A 47 38.56 28.10 -22.57
C THR A 47 37.26 27.73 -23.27
N SER A 48 37.37 26.96 -24.34
CA SER A 48 36.30 26.08 -24.78
C SER A 48 36.03 25.11 -23.63
N VAL A 49 35.19 25.53 -22.68
CA VAL A 49 34.69 24.62 -21.66
C VAL A 49 33.87 23.60 -22.43
N LYS A 50 34.47 22.42 -22.62
CA LYS A 50 33.83 21.20 -23.13
C LYS A 50 32.74 20.78 -22.13
N SER A 51 31.65 21.55 -22.00
CA SER A 51 30.57 21.30 -21.03
C SER A 51 29.44 20.45 -21.60
N ASP A 52 29.64 19.87 -22.78
CA ASP A 52 28.60 19.05 -23.42
C ASP A 52 28.52 17.64 -22.84
N GLY A 53 29.62 17.10 -22.28
CA GLY A 53 29.67 15.74 -21.74
C GLY A 53 29.05 15.61 -20.35
N THR A 54 29.38 16.51 -19.44
CA THR A 54 29.05 16.47 -17.99
C THR A 54 27.59 16.84 -17.70
N ILE A 55 27.02 17.81 -18.42
CA ILE A 55 25.60 18.18 -18.28
C ILE A 55 24.70 17.06 -18.84
N LYS A 56 25.07 16.47 -19.99
CA LYS A 56 24.34 15.34 -20.58
C LYS A 56 24.38 14.09 -19.69
N THR A 57 25.51 13.80 -19.03
CA THR A 57 25.59 12.70 -18.06
C THR A 57 24.71 12.95 -16.84
N PHE A 58 24.76 14.13 -16.23
CA PHE A 58 23.93 14.44 -15.05
C PHE A 58 22.42 14.36 -15.35
N VAL A 59 21.98 14.86 -16.50
CA VAL A 59 20.58 14.74 -16.96
C VAL A 59 20.21 13.29 -17.26
N LYS A 60 21.11 12.49 -17.84
CA LYS A 60 20.90 11.06 -18.10
C LYS A 60 20.79 10.25 -16.81
N THR A 61 21.69 10.46 -15.85
CA THR A 61 21.67 9.79 -14.54
C THR A 61 20.41 10.13 -13.75
N ARG A 62 19.95 11.40 -13.78
CA ARG A 62 18.71 11.79 -13.11
C ARG A 62 17.46 11.18 -13.76
N LYS A 63 17.44 11.09 -15.10
CA LYS A 63 16.37 10.40 -15.83
C LYS A 63 16.34 8.90 -15.51
N GLN A 64 17.51 8.25 -15.45
CA GLN A 64 17.63 6.85 -15.09
C GLN A 64 17.15 6.59 -13.65
N ALA A 65 17.60 7.38 -12.68
CA ALA A 65 17.16 7.27 -11.29
C ALA A 65 15.65 7.52 -11.11
N PHE A 66 15.05 8.41 -11.91
CA PHE A 66 13.59 8.61 -11.89
C PHE A 66 12.83 7.40 -12.44
N VAL A 67 13.31 6.82 -13.55
CA VAL A 67 12.73 5.62 -14.15
C VAL A 67 12.84 4.43 -13.21
N GLU A 68 13.99 4.24 -12.55
CA GLU A 68 14.18 3.18 -11.55
C GLU A 68 13.25 3.33 -10.35
N ARG A 69 13.11 4.54 -9.80
CA ARG A 69 12.15 4.81 -8.72
C ARG A 69 10.71 4.51 -9.15
N LYS A 70 10.33 4.89 -10.37
CA LYS A 70 9.00 4.60 -10.90
C LYS A 70 8.77 3.11 -11.14
N LYS A 71 9.78 2.38 -11.62
CA LYS A 71 9.73 0.92 -11.75
C LYS A 71 9.59 0.23 -10.39
N ALA A 72 10.35 0.65 -9.39
CA ALA A 72 10.26 0.13 -8.03
C ALA A 72 8.87 0.40 -7.40
N GLU A 73 8.32 1.60 -7.60
CA GLU A 73 6.96 1.95 -7.14
C GLU A 73 5.87 1.10 -7.82
N ILE A 74 6.01 0.84 -9.13
CA ILE A 74 5.08 -0.04 -9.86
C ILE A 74 5.22 -1.48 -9.36
N GLN A 75 6.44 -1.92 -9.06
CA GLN A 75 6.70 -3.28 -8.60
C GLN A 75 6.16 -3.51 -7.18
N SER A 76 6.35 -2.57 -6.26
CA SER A 76 5.76 -2.67 -4.91
C SER A 76 4.24 -2.72 -4.96
N LYS A 77 3.60 -1.90 -5.80
CA LYS A 77 2.14 -1.95 -6.00
C LYS A 77 1.67 -3.30 -6.56
N LYS A 78 2.40 -3.87 -7.53
CA LYS A 78 2.08 -5.20 -8.07
C LYS A 78 2.23 -6.30 -7.02
N GLU A 79 3.22 -6.20 -6.14
CA GLU A 79 3.44 -7.15 -5.06
C GLU A 79 2.32 -7.06 -4.00
N GLU A 80 1.90 -5.84 -3.64
CA GLU A 80 0.75 -5.59 -2.77
C GLU A 80 -0.54 -6.17 -3.37
N GLU A 81 -0.83 -5.90 -4.65
CA GLU A 81 -1.99 -6.45 -5.35
C GLU A 81 -1.94 -7.99 -5.42
N ALA A 82 -0.77 -8.57 -5.69
CA ALA A 82 -0.59 -10.02 -5.72
C ALA A 82 -0.80 -10.65 -4.34
N PHE A 83 -0.38 -9.98 -3.27
CA PHE A 83 -0.62 -10.42 -1.91
C PHE A 83 -2.10 -10.37 -1.55
N ALA A 84 -2.79 -9.26 -1.86
CA ALA A 84 -4.23 -9.11 -1.67
C ALA A 84 -5.01 -10.21 -2.40
N ARG A 85 -4.68 -10.48 -3.67
CA ARG A 85 -5.28 -11.57 -4.45
C ARG A 85 -5.10 -12.94 -3.81
N LYS A 86 -3.92 -13.24 -3.26
CA LYS A 86 -3.68 -14.51 -2.55
C LYS A 86 -4.56 -14.64 -1.31
N GLN A 87 -4.76 -13.56 -0.57
CA GLN A 87 -5.63 -13.56 0.61
C GLN A 87 -7.09 -13.81 0.23
N VAL A 88 -7.57 -13.18 -0.85
CA VAL A 88 -8.92 -13.42 -1.38
C VAL A 88 -9.07 -14.89 -1.79
N LEU A 89 -8.15 -15.44 -2.60
CA LEU A 89 -8.18 -16.85 -3.03
C LEU A 89 -8.26 -17.83 -1.83
N LYS A 90 -7.55 -17.54 -0.75
CA LYS A 90 -7.60 -18.35 0.47
C LYS A 90 -8.99 -18.32 1.12
N LEU A 91 -9.66 -17.17 1.11
CA LEU A 91 -11.04 -17.06 1.58
C LEU A 91 -11.99 -17.87 0.69
N GLU A 92 -11.83 -17.82 -0.64
CA GLU A 92 -12.66 -18.61 -1.56
C GLU A 92 -12.54 -20.12 -1.27
N GLN A 93 -11.31 -20.62 -1.12
CA GLN A 93 -11.06 -22.01 -0.76
C GLN A 93 -11.68 -22.39 0.59
N ASN A 94 -11.67 -21.48 1.56
CA ASN A 94 -12.31 -21.72 2.84
C ASN A 94 -13.84 -21.74 2.73
N ILE A 95 -14.43 -20.90 1.88
CA ILE A 95 -15.85 -20.92 1.56
C ILE A 95 -16.23 -22.28 0.96
N GLU A 96 -15.49 -22.75 -0.05
CA GLU A 96 -15.74 -24.06 -0.68
C GLU A 96 -15.70 -25.21 0.32
N LYS A 97 -14.71 -25.20 1.22
CA LYS A 97 -14.60 -26.18 2.30
C LYS A 97 -15.82 -26.13 3.23
N LEU A 98 -16.28 -24.93 3.63
CA LEU A 98 -17.46 -24.79 4.47
C LEU A 98 -18.73 -25.32 3.81
N VAL A 99 -18.92 -25.02 2.53
CA VAL A 99 -20.07 -25.52 1.76
C VAL A 99 -20.05 -27.05 1.70
N ALA A 100 -18.87 -27.65 1.50
CA ALA A 100 -18.68 -29.09 1.41
C ALA A 100 -18.87 -29.86 2.73
N ILE A 101 -18.88 -29.19 3.90
CA ILE A 101 -19.15 -29.85 5.18
C ILE A 101 -20.53 -30.49 5.13
N LYS A 102 -20.58 -31.82 5.20
CA LYS A 102 -21.83 -32.57 5.36
C LYS A 102 -22.36 -32.34 6.78
N ILE A 103 -23.66 -32.12 6.91
CA ILE A 103 -24.31 -31.96 8.21
C ILE A 103 -24.26 -33.32 8.95
N PRO A 104 -23.55 -33.43 10.09
CA PRO A 104 -23.51 -34.68 10.84
C PRO A 104 -24.88 -35.01 11.41
N LYS A 105 -25.29 -36.29 11.35
CA LYS A 105 -26.53 -36.77 11.97
C LYS A 105 -26.38 -37.08 13.47
N GLN A 106 -25.14 -37.28 13.93
CA GLN A 106 -24.88 -37.59 15.33
C GLN A 106 -24.83 -36.30 16.14
N LYS A 107 -25.61 -36.25 17.24
CA LYS A 107 -25.75 -35.08 18.11
C LYS A 107 -24.42 -34.45 18.54
N GLN A 108 -23.44 -35.27 18.96
CA GLN A 108 -22.14 -34.75 19.40
C GLN A 108 -21.37 -34.10 18.24
N GLY A 109 -21.34 -34.74 17.07
CA GLY A 109 -20.70 -34.18 15.88
C GLY A 109 -21.39 -32.91 15.38
N LEU A 110 -22.71 -32.80 15.53
CA LEU A 110 -23.47 -31.59 15.24
C LEU A 110 -23.01 -30.43 16.14
N ILE A 111 -22.93 -30.66 17.46
CA ILE A 111 -22.49 -29.63 18.42
C ILE A 111 -21.07 -29.17 18.11
N ASP A 112 -20.14 -30.11 17.89
CA ASP A 112 -18.73 -29.78 17.63
C ASP A 112 -18.58 -28.98 16.32
N THR A 113 -19.32 -29.35 15.27
CA THR A 113 -19.32 -28.61 13.99
C THR A 113 -19.94 -27.22 14.14
N MET A 114 -21.04 -27.07 14.89
CA MET A 114 -21.64 -25.77 15.19
C MET A 114 -20.68 -24.89 16.00
N TYR A 115 -19.96 -25.44 16.97
CA TYR A 115 -18.97 -24.71 17.76
C TYR A 115 -17.85 -24.16 16.87
N ASN A 116 -17.32 -25.00 15.98
CA ASN A 116 -16.30 -24.60 15.02
C ASN A 116 -16.79 -23.50 14.06
N LEU A 117 -18.02 -23.61 13.55
CA LEU A 117 -18.62 -22.58 12.69
C LEU A 117 -18.86 -21.28 13.46
N SER A 118 -19.26 -21.35 14.73
CA SER A 118 -19.43 -20.16 15.58
C SER A 118 -18.11 -19.42 15.82
N ALA A 119 -17.02 -20.15 16.06
CA ALA A 119 -15.69 -19.56 16.20
C ALA A 119 -15.24 -18.85 14.92
N ILE A 120 -15.56 -19.43 13.74
CA ILE A 120 -15.30 -18.80 12.45
C ILE A 120 -16.04 -17.46 12.33
N ILE A 121 -17.34 -17.43 12.68
CA ILE A 121 -18.15 -16.21 12.65
C ILE A 121 -17.58 -15.15 13.60
N SER A 122 -17.25 -15.54 14.85
CA SER A 122 -16.68 -14.60 15.83
C SER A 122 -15.32 -14.06 15.43
N SER A 123 -14.50 -14.86 14.73
CA SER A 123 -13.18 -14.44 14.25
C SER A 123 -13.22 -13.58 12.98
N ASN A 124 -14.32 -13.65 12.21
CA ASN A 124 -14.53 -12.88 10.99
C ASN A 124 -15.74 -11.96 11.17
N SER A 125 -15.59 -10.96 12.04
CA SER A 125 -16.63 -9.96 12.26
C SER A 125 -17.00 -9.26 10.96
N TRP A 126 -18.31 -9.11 10.71
CA TRP A 126 -18.80 -8.33 9.59
C TRP A 126 -18.24 -6.92 9.61
N LYS A 127 -17.80 -6.47 8.44
CA LYS A 127 -17.30 -5.12 8.23
C LYS A 127 -18.34 -4.28 7.52
N ASP A 128 -18.53 -3.05 7.99
CA ASP A 128 -19.51 -2.11 7.43
C ASP A 128 -19.03 -1.47 6.10
N THR A 129 -17.72 -1.50 5.83
CA THR A 129 -17.11 -0.91 4.63
C THR A 129 -17.20 -1.85 3.42
N LEU A 130 -17.94 -1.45 2.39
CA LEU A 130 -18.23 -2.22 1.17
C LEU A 130 -17.07 -2.30 0.14
N GLU A 131 -15.84 -2.49 0.60
CA GLU A 131 -14.70 -2.81 -0.28
C GLU A 131 -14.78 -4.27 -0.75
N GLU A 132 -14.25 -4.60 -1.93
CA GLU A 132 -14.35 -5.95 -2.50
C GLU A 132 -13.79 -7.03 -1.57
N GLU A 133 -12.68 -6.76 -0.88
CA GLU A 133 -12.08 -7.68 0.10
C GLU A 133 -13.01 -7.91 1.30
N ASN A 134 -13.66 -6.85 1.78
CA ASN A 134 -14.59 -6.91 2.91
C ASN A 134 -15.88 -7.64 2.53
N LYS A 135 -16.36 -7.48 1.28
CA LYS A 135 -17.51 -8.25 0.77
C LYS A 135 -17.24 -9.74 0.83
N ARG A 136 -16.08 -10.20 0.36
CA ARG A 136 -15.72 -11.63 0.39
C ARG A 136 -15.54 -12.17 1.81
N ALA A 137 -15.00 -11.35 2.72
CA ALA A 137 -14.91 -11.72 4.14
C ALA A 137 -16.29 -11.83 4.79
N ASN A 138 -17.20 -10.90 4.50
CA ASN A 138 -18.59 -10.95 4.96
C ASN A 138 -19.33 -12.16 4.36
N ASP A 139 -19.13 -12.46 3.07
CA ASP A 139 -19.71 -13.65 2.43
C ASP A 139 -19.28 -14.95 3.13
N TYR A 140 -18.01 -15.03 3.56
CA TYR A 140 -17.51 -16.18 4.32
C TYR A 140 -18.22 -16.34 5.67
N ALA A 141 -18.40 -15.24 6.41
CA ALA A 141 -19.14 -15.24 7.68
C ALA A 141 -20.63 -15.57 7.48
N ASP A 142 -21.26 -15.04 6.43
CA ASP A 142 -22.67 -15.31 6.09
C ASP A 142 -22.91 -16.76 5.74
N ILE A 143 -22.02 -17.38 4.97
CA ILE A 143 -22.13 -18.80 4.60
C ILE A 143 -21.99 -19.68 5.85
N ALA A 144 -21.06 -19.35 6.74
CA ALA A 144 -20.92 -20.05 8.02
C ALA A 144 -22.21 -19.94 8.85
N LEU A 145 -22.78 -18.73 8.95
CA LEU A 145 -24.02 -18.48 9.69
C LEU A 145 -25.21 -19.26 9.10
N LYS A 146 -25.38 -19.24 7.76
CA LYS A 146 -26.43 -20.02 7.08
C LYS A 146 -26.31 -21.51 7.37
N LYS A 147 -25.08 -22.03 7.45
CA LYS A 147 -24.83 -23.44 7.77
C LYS A 147 -25.21 -23.78 9.22
N VAL A 148 -24.82 -22.95 10.18
CA VAL A 148 -25.22 -23.09 11.59
C VAL A 148 -26.74 -23.09 11.72
N TRP A 149 -27.41 -22.17 11.01
CA TRP A 149 -28.86 -22.07 11.04
C TRP A 149 -29.53 -23.31 10.47
N ALA A 150 -29.07 -23.83 9.32
CA ALA A 150 -29.58 -25.07 8.74
C ALA A 150 -29.39 -26.28 9.68
N MET A 151 -28.25 -26.37 10.36
CA MET A 151 -28.00 -27.42 11.37
C MET A 151 -28.97 -27.31 12.55
N PHE A 152 -29.22 -26.09 13.02
CA PHE A 152 -30.17 -25.83 14.11
C PHE A 152 -31.60 -26.22 13.72
N THR A 153 -32.07 -25.84 12.53
CA THR A 153 -33.41 -26.20 12.04
C THR A 153 -33.59 -27.71 11.94
N ASN A 154 -32.60 -28.44 11.41
CA ASN A 154 -32.66 -29.90 11.34
C ASN A 154 -32.76 -30.54 12.73
N ALA A 155 -31.99 -30.05 13.69
CA ALA A 155 -32.05 -30.54 15.07
C ALA A 155 -33.41 -30.30 15.74
N GLN A 156 -34.06 -29.16 15.46
CA GLN A 156 -35.42 -28.88 15.95
C GLN A 156 -36.45 -29.84 15.36
N ASN A 157 -36.36 -30.13 14.06
CA ASN A 157 -37.29 -31.05 13.39
C ASN A 157 -37.17 -32.47 13.93
N GLU A 158 -35.95 -32.99 14.17
CA GLU A 158 -35.73 -34.32 14.76
C GLU A 158 -36.34 -34.44 16.18
N ILE A 159 -36.30 -33.36 16.97
CA ILE A 159 -36.94 -33.33 18.29
C ILE A 159 -38.45 -33.37 18.15
N SER A 160 -39.02 -32.65 17.18
CA SER A 160 -40.48 -32.61 16.96
C SER A 160 -41.07 -33.90 16.39
N GLU A 161 -40.31 -34.69 15.64
CA GLU A 161 -40.73 -36.00 15.11
C GLU A 161 -40.63 -37.13 16.14
N SER A 162 -39.98 -36.88 17.28
CA SER A 162 -39.81 -37.85 18.37
C SER A 162 -40.95 -37.81 19.42
N TYR A 163 -41.94 -36.95 19.24
CA TYR A 163 -43.15 -36.83 20.08
C TYR A 163 -44.39 -37.23 19.30
#